data_AF-A0A7C8LM78-F1
#
_entry.id   AF-A0A7C8LM78-F1
#
_cell.length_a   1.000
_cell.length_b   1.000
_cell.length_c   1.000
_cell.angle_alpha   90.00
_cell.angle_beta   90.00
_cell.angle_gamma   90.00
#
_symmetry.space_group_name_H-M   'P 1'
#
loop_
_entity.id
_entity.type
_entity.pdbx_description
1 polymer ?
#
loop_
_entity_poly.entity_id
_entity_poly.type
_entity_poly.pdbx_seq_one_letter_code
_entity_poly.pdbx_strand_id
1 'polypeptide(L)'
;MGVKVESLILQISAEADRGEQEAAMAVDGVIPVALFANGPENAYLLGVRAPDLDAAFEASRERAEGLGAERLALRMRTFESLAYAIETNMKYLADPTDFPNEAMLMLVEALYQYGLDEAAQLRPCAVRYTRTNLDEPDFEMAPDDDAREEPRTDFA
;
A
#
# COMPACT_ATOMS: atom_id res chain seq x y z
N MET A 1 -17.73 -19.23 8.45
CA MET A 1 -16.28 -19.51 8.49
C MET A 1 -15.60 -18.27 7.96
N GLY A 2 -14.75 -17.62 8.75
CA GLY A 2 -14.00 -16.45 8.28
C GLY A 2 -12.97 -16.83 7.22
N VAL A 3 -12.63 -15.89 6.34
CA VAL A 3 -11.55 -16.05 5.36
C VAL A 3 -10.23 -15.93 6.10
N LYS A 4 -9.43 -17.01 6.17
CA LYS A 4 -8.08 -16.94 6.73
C LYS A 4 -7.18 -16.13 5.79
N VAL A 5 -6.52 -15.08 6.29
CA VAL A 5 -5.67 -14.21 5.46
C VAL A 5 -4.25 -14.78 5.39
N GLU A 6 -3.82 -15.11 4.17
CA GLU A 6 -2.49 -15.65 3.84
C GLU A 6 -1.63 -14.61 3.09
N SER A 7 -2.27 -13.68 2.38
CA SER A 7 -1.60 -12.59 1.67
C SER A 7 -2.40 -11.28 1.72
N LEU A 8 -1.67 -10.16 1.60
CA LEU A 8 -2.19 -8.81 1.49
C LEU A 8 -1.51 -8.10 0.31
N ILE A 9 -2.28 -7.38 -0.50
CA ILE A 9 -1.76 -6.48 -1.53
C ILE A 9 -2.25 -5.07 -1.21
N LEU A 10 -1.32 -4.13 -1.09
CA LEU A 10 -1.62 -2.70 -0.99
C LEU A 10 -1.28 -2.04 -2.32
N GLN A 11 -2.28 -1.46 -2.98
CA GLN A 11 -2.18 -0.97 -4.35
C GLN A 11 -2.64 0.49 -4.45
N ILE A 12 -1.84 1.28 -5.17
CA ILE A 12 -2.24 2.58 -5.71
C ILE A 12 -2.44 2.37 -7.22
N SER A 13 -3.69 2.45 -7.67
CA SER A 13 -4.07 2.17 -9.06
C SER A 13 -3.73 3.32 -10.00
N ALA A 14 -3.36 2.99 -11.23
CA ALA A 14 -3.26 3.97 -12.32
C ALA A 14 -4.62 4.57 -12.63
N GLU A 15 -4.66 5.82 -13.11
CA GLU A 15 -5.93 6.54 -13.32
C GLU A 15 -6.90 5.79 -14.24
N ALA A 16 -6.38 5.12 -15.28
CA ALA A 16 -7.17 4.34 -16.22
C ALA A 16 -7.79 3.07 -15.62
N ASP A 17 -7.21 2.56 -14.53
CA ASP A 17 -7.65 1.33 -13.85
C ASP A 17 -8.53 1.62 -12.63
N ARG A 18 -8.76 2.90 -12.30
CA ARG A 18 -9.57 3.30 -11.17
C ARG A 18 -11.05 3.02 -11.41
N GLY A 19 -11.70 2.38 -10.43
CA GLY A 19 -13.14 2.29 -10.36
C GLY A 19 -13.80 3.63 -10.01
N GLU A 20 -15.14 3.69 -10.08
CA GLU A 20 -15.92 4.92 -9.82
C GLU A 20 -15.61 5.55 -8.45
N GLN A 21 -15.47 4.72 -7.41
CA GLN A 21 -15.16 5.19 -6.04
C GLN A 21 -13.73 5.75 -5.93
N GLU A 22 -12.74 5.09 -6.53
CA GLU A 22 -11.35 5.57 -6.54
C GLU A 22 -11.24 6.90 -7.31
N ALA A 23 -11.96 7.03 -8.43
CA ALA A 23 -12.02 8.26 -9.20
C ALA A 23 -12.65 9.42 -8.40
N ALA A 24 -13.73 9.16 -7.67
CA ALA A 24 -14.36 10.17 -6.81
C ALA A 24 -13.42 10.65 -5.69
N MET A 25 -12.69 9.75 -5.04
CA MET A 25 -11.70 10.11 -4.02
C MET A 25 -10.57 10.97 -4.57
N ALA A 26 -10.08 10.62 -5.77
CA ALA A 26 -9.02 11.39 -6.42
C ALA A 26 -9.46 12.83 -6.75
N VAL A 27 -10.72 13.04 -7.15
CA VAL A 27 -11.28 14.39 -7.37
C VAL A 27 -11.28 15.23 -6.09
N ASP A 28 -11.48 14.60 -4.93
CA ASP A 28 -11.43 15.25 -3.62
C ASP A 28 -9.99 15.44 -3.09
N GLY A 29 -8.97 15.15 -3.90
CA GLY A 29 -7.56 15.26 -3.52
C GLY A 29 -7.10 14.17 -2.56
N VAL A 30 -7.82 13.04 -2.52
CA VAL A 30 -7.49 11.87 -1.71
C VAL A 30 -6.87 10.81 -2.61
N ILE A 31 -5.71 10.28 -2.22
CA ILE A 31 -5.04 9.18 -2.89
C ILE A 31 -5.76 7.88 -2.50
N PRO A 32 -6.39 7.17 -3.46
CA PRO A 32 -7.02 5.89 -3.18
C PRO A 32 -5.97 4.80 -3.02
N VAL A 33 -6.14 3.98 -1.99
CA VAL A 33 -5.32 2.80 -1.72
C VAL A 33 -6.25 1.59 -1.62
N ALA A 34 -6.12 0.65 -2.54
CA ALA A 34 -6.84 -0.61 -2.48
C ALA A 34 -6.03 -1.62 -1.66
N LEU A 35 -6.67 -2.26 -0.67
CA LEU A 35 -6.13 -3.39 0.06
C LEU A 35 -6.88 -4.66 -0.35
N PHE A 36 -6.16 -5.66 -0.85
CA PHE A 36 -6.71 -6.96 -1.24
C PHE A 36 -6.20 -8.05 -0.30
N ALA A 37 -7.11 -8.85 0.27
CA ALA A 37 -6.75 -10.01 1.09
C ALA A 37 -7.02 -11.32 0.33
N ASN A 38 -5.97 -12.13 0.13
CA ASN A 38 -5.98 -13.35 -0.69
C ASN A 38 -6.34 -13.19 -2.18
N GLY A 39 -6.90 -12.04 -2.59
CA GLY A 39 -7.37 -11.80 -3.95
C GLY A 39 -8.36 -10.64 -4.04
N PRO A 40 -8.81 -10.29 -5.25
CA PRO A 40 -9.73 -9.18 -5.51
C PRO A 40 -11.11 -9.34 -4.86
N GLU A 41 -11.51 -10.56 -4.50
CA GLU A 41 -12.78 -10.85 -3.85
C GLU A 41 -12.88 -10.32 -2.41
N ASN A 42 -11.75 -10.02 -1.75
CA ASN A 42 -11.72 -9.35 -0.44
C ASN A 42 -10.96 -8.03 -0.56
N ALA A 43 -11.58 -7.07 -1.23
CA ALA A 43 -11.04 -5.73 -1.43
C ALA A 43 -11.59 -4.72 -0.42
N TYR A 44 -10.71 -3.84 0.05
CA TYR A 44 -11.01 -2.71 0.93
C TYR A 44 -10.44 -1.45 0.30
N LEU A 45 -11.24 -0.39 0.26
CA LEU A 45 -10.80 0.90 -0.27
C LEU A 45 -10.48 1.85 0.87
N LEU A 46 -9.26 2.37 0.86
CA LEU A 46 -8.71 3.32 1.83
C LEU A 46 -8.38 4.64 1.14
N GLY A 47 -8.31 5.71 1.91
CA GLY A 47 -7.98 7.05 1.41
C GLY A 47 -6.97 7.74 2.29
N VAL A 48 -5.96 8.34 1.67
CA VAL A 48 -4.95 9.15 2.35
C VAL A 48 -4.76 10.48 1.63
N ARG A 49 -4.50 11.57 2.37
CA ARG A 49 -4.11 12.85 1.75
C ARG A 49 -2.60 12.92 1.64
N ALA A 50 -2.09 13.58 0.61
CA ALA A 50 -0.64 13.74 0.42
C ALA A 50 0.11 14.26 1.68
N PRO A 51 -0.38 15.27 2.42
CA PRO A 51 0.30 15.73 3.63
C PRO A 51 0.37 14.68 4.75
N ASP A 52 -0.66 13.83 4.86
CA ASP A 52 -0.68 12.75 5.87
C ASP A 52 0.31 11.65 5.49
N LEU A 53 0.47 11.41 4.19
CA LEU A 53 1.45 10.47 3.67
C LEU A 53 2.89 10.98 3.84
N ASP A 54 3.15 12.25 3.56
CA ASP A 54 4.46 12.88 3.81
C ASP A 54 4.82 12.79 5.31
N ALA A 55 3.87 13.06 6.20
CA ALA A 55 4.08 12.91 7.64
C ALA A 55 4.39 11.45 8.03
N ALA A 56 3.77 10.48 7.36
CA ALA A 56 4.04 9.06 7.60
C ALA A 56 5.44 8.66 7.11
N PHE A 57 5.91 9.20 5.97
CA PHE A 57 7.27 8.98 5.49
C PHE A 57 8.32 9.51 6.46
N GLU A 58 8.15 10.73 6.97
CA GLU A 58 9.06 11.29 7.99
C GLU A 58 9.10 10.42 9.26
N ALA A 59 7.94 9.95 9.72
CA ALA A 59 7.87 9.04 10.87
C ALA A 59 8.53 7.68 10.61
N SER A 60 8.52 7.19 9.37
CA SER A 60 9.24 5.96 8.96
C SER A 60 10.76 6.21 8.90
N ARG A 61 11.19 7.36 8.38
CA ARG A 61 12.60 7.78 8.32
C ARG A 61 13.23 7.83 9.71
N GLU A 62 12.59 8.50 10.67
CA GLU A 62 13.05 8.55 12.07
C GLU A 62 13.22 7.16 12.71
N ARG A 63 12.46 6.16 12.25
CA ARG A 63 12.52 4.77 12.73
C ARG A 63 13.51 3.89 11.96
N ALA A 64 13.90 4.27 10.74
CA ALA A 64 14.74 3.45 9.88
C ALA A 64 16.21 3.39 10.35
N GLU A 65 16.67 4.38 11.12
CA GLU A 65 18.02 4.40 11.69
C GLU A 65 18.18 3.35 12.80
N GLY A 66 18.62 2.13 12.43
CA GLY A 66 19.24 1.18 13.36
C GLY A 66 18.43 -0.06 13.78
N LEU A 67 17.27 -0.33 13.18
CA LEU A 67 16.25 -1.22 13.78
C LEU A 67 15.79 -2.41 12.91
N GLY A 68 16.65 -3.01 12.08
CA GLY A 68 16.26 -4.07 11.13
C GLY A 68 15.39 -5.20 11.71
N ALA A 69 15.76 -5.76 12.85
CA ALA A 69 14.96 -6.82 13.52
C ALA A 69 13.63 -6.30 14.09
N GLU A 70 13.60 -5.06 14.58
CA GLU A 70 12.38 -4.45 15.13
C GLU A 70 11.40 -4.08 14.00
N ARG A 71 11.90 -3.77 12.80
CA ARG A 71 11.06 -3.55 11.61
C ARG A 71 10.34 -4.82 11.17
N LEU A 72 11.03 -5.96 11.14
CA LEU A 72 10.38 -7.24 10.85
C LEU A 72 9.31 -7.56 11.90
N ALA A 73 9.63 -7.41 13.20
CA ALA A 73 8.67 -7.62 14.28
C ALA A 73 7.45 -6.68 14.17
N LEU A 74 7.66 -5.43 13.77
CA LEU A 74 6.59 -4.47 13.49
C LEU A 74 5.70 -4.97 12.36
N ARG A 75 6.27 -5.32 11.19
CA ARG A 75 5.50 -5.81 10.04
C ARG A 75 4.73 -7.09 10.35
N MET A 76 5.32 -8.02 11.10
CA MET A 76 4.62 -9.22 11.56
C MET A 76 3.41 -8.87 12.41
N ARG A 77 3.56 -7.97 13.38
CA ARG A 77 2.45 -7.53 14.23
C ARG A 77 1.36 -6.82 13.41
N THR A 78 1.76 -5.92 12.51
CA THR A 78 0.82 -5.17 11.68
C THR A 78 0.09 -6.08 10.69
N PHE A 79 0.78 -7.03 10.06
CA PHE A 79 0.15 -8.03 9.18
C PHE A 79 -0.87 -8.88 9.94
N GLU A 80 -0.52 -9.41 11.11
CA GLU A 80 -1.45 -10.25 11.90
C GLU A 80 -2.65 -9.44 12.41
N SER A 81 -2.46 -8.16 12.73
CA SER A 81 -3.56 -7.29 13.16
C SER A 81 -4.55 -7.01 12.02
N LEU A 82 -4.05 -6.70 10.81
CA LEU A 82 -4.88 -6.57 9.60
C LEU A 82 -5.58 -7.89 9.26
N ALA A 83 -4.84 -9.01 9.29
CA ALA A 83 -5.40 -10.33 9.05
C ALA A 83 -6.53 -10.63 10.03
N TYR A 84 -6.34 -10.37 11.33
CA TYR A 84 -7.35 -10.56 12.36
C TYR A 84 -8.56 -9.65 12.15
N ALA A 85 -8.35 -8.38 11.81
CA ALA A 85 -9.43 -7.44 11.51
C ALA A 85 -10.29 -7.96 10.34
N ILE A 86 -9.67 -8.44 9.26
CA ILE A 86 -10.35 -8.98 8.08
C ILE A 86 -11.06 -10.29 8.40
N GLU A 87 -10.37 -11.23 9.04
CA GLU A 87 -10.90 -12.54 9.46
C GLU A 87 -12.15 -12.43 10.34
N THR A 88 -12.21 -11.35 11.13
CA THR A 88 -13.30 -11.07 12.06
C THR A 88 -14.33 -10.09 11.50
N ASN A 89 -14.18 -9.69 10.22
CA ASN A 89 -15.02 -8.70 9.55
C ASN A 89 -15.14 -7.40 10.37
N MET A 90 -14.00 -6.94 10.90
CA MET A 90 -13.80 -5.73 11.71
C MET A 90 -14.56 -5.70 13.04
N LYS A 91 -15.22 -6.79 13.43
CA LYS A 91 -16.13 -6.82 14.58
C LYS A 91 -15.44 -6.56 15.93
N TYR A 92 -14.16 -6.89 16.03
CA TYR A 92 -13.39 -6.82 17.29
C TYR A 92 -12.31 -5.75 17.27
N LEU A 93 -12.35 -4.82 16.32
CA LEU A 93 -11.49 -3.64 16.35
C LEU A 93 -11.83 -2.79 17.58
N ALA A 94 -10.81 -2.44 18.36
CA ALA A 94 -10.98 -1.55 19.50
C ALA A 94 -11.23 -0.11 19.02
N ASP A 95 -10.47 0.33 18.01
CA ASP A 95 -10.68 1.58 17.30
C ASP A 95 -10.87 1.31 15.79
N PRO A 96 -11.93 1.82 15.14
CA PRO A 96 -12.13 1.69 13.70
C PRO A 96 -10.99 2.29 12.85
N THR A 97 -10.21 3.22 13.41
CA THR A 97 -9.07 3.84 12.73
C THR A 97 -7.81 2.95 12.74
N ASP A 98 -7.76 1.89 13.55
CA ASP A 98 -6.62 0.97 13.60
C ASP A 98 -6.39 0.32 12.23
N PHE A 99 -7.45 -0.18 11.60
CA PHE A 99 -7.37 -0.86 10.31
C PHE A 99 -6.75 0.00 9.18
N PRO A 100 -7.26 1.21 8.86
CA PRO A 100 -6.63 2.05 7.86
C PRO A 100 -5.21 2.47 8.25
N ASN A 101 -4.94 2.74 9.53
CA ASN A 101 -3.62 3.15 9.98
C ASN A 101 -2.57 2.04 9.83
N GLU A 102 -2.94 0.79 10.14
CA GLU A 102 -2.06 -0.36 9.97
C GLU A 102 -1.77 -0.66 8.50
N ALA A 103 -2.78 -0.56 7.64
CA ALA A 103 -2.62 -0.70 6.20
C ALA A 103 -1.67 0.36 5.64
N MET A 104 -1.85 1.62 6.06
CA MET A 104 -0.95 2.71 5.66
C MET A 104 0.47 2.54 6.19
N LEU A 105 0.63 2.06 7.42
CA LEU A 105 1.95 1.77 7.98
C LEU A 105 2.69 0.71 7.17
N MET A 106 2.01 -0.37 6.76
CA MET A 106 2.62 -1.39 5.90
C MET A 106 3.03 -0.79 4.56
N LEU A 107 2.14 -0.04 3.90
CA LEU A 107 2.42 0.59 2.61
C LEU A 107 3.65 1.50 2.69
N VAL A 108 3.66 2.45 3.63
CA VAL A 108 4.74 3.43 3.80
C VAL A 108 6.08 2.75 4.11
N GLU A 109 6.09 1.73 4.98
CA GLU A 109 7.30 0.99 5.31
C GLU A 109 7.90 0.27 4.08
N ALA A 110 7.08 -0.27 3.19
CA ALA A 110 7.56 -0.85 1.94
C ALA A 110 8.04 0.21 0.96
N LEU A 111 7.23 1.26 0.72
CA LEU A 111 7.61 2.34 -0.19
C LEU A 111 8.97 2.94 0.20
N TYR A 112 9.19 3.19 1.49
CA TYR A 112 10.46 3.66 2.01
C TYR A 112 11.61 2.66 1.79
N GLN A 113 11.37 1.35 2.03
CA GLN A 113 12.36 0.30 1.74
C GLN A 113 12.78 0.29 0.26
N TYR A 114 11.87 0.63 -0.64
CA TYR A 114 12.11 0.71 -2.09
C TYR A 114 12.53 2.09 -2.58
N GLY A 115 12.86 3.02 -1.67
CA GLY A 115 13.45 4.32 -1.98
C GLY A 115 12.45 5.42 -2.33
N LEU A 116 11.19 5.25 -1.97
CA LEU A 116 10.16 6.29 -2.07
C LEU A 116 9.92 6.91 -0.68
N ASP A 117 10.13 8.21 -0.56
CA ASP A 117 10.10 8.90 0.73
C ASP A 117 9.31 10.21 0.74
N GLU A 118 8.61 10.51 -0.35
CA GLU A 118 7.71 11.66 -0.48
C GLU A 118 6.46 11.28 -1.29
N ALA A 119 5.30 11.87 -0.95
CA ALA A 119 4.05 11.64 -1.68
C ALA A 119 4.15 12.05 -3.16
N ALA A 120 4.96 13.06 -3.48
CA ALA A 120 5.19 13.53 -4.84
C ALA A 120 5.88 12.50 -5.75
N GLN A 121 6.57 11.51 -5.16
CA GLN A 121 7.24 10.44 -5.89
C GLN A 121 6.32 9.26 -6.18
N LEU A 122 5.12 9.23 -5.58
CA LEU A 122 4.18 8.14 -5.76
C LEU A 122 3.77 8.00 -7.21
N ARG A 123 3.93 6.77 -7.69
CA ARG A 123 3.42 6.28 -8.96
C ARG A 123 2.47 5.11 -8.68
N PRO A 124 1.65 4.72 -9.66
CA PRO A 124 0.88 3.49 -9.53
C PRO A 124 1.80 2.34 -9.15
N CYS A 125 1.47 1.64 -8.07
CA CYS A 125 2.32 0.62 -7.49
C CYS A 125 1.51 -0.39 -6.69
N ALA A 126 2.09 -1.56 -6.47
CA ALA A 126 1.56 -2.59 -5.61
C ALA A 126 2.66 -3.17 -4.72
N VAL A 127 2.36 -3.32 -3.43
CA VAL A 127 3.18 -4.05 -2.47
C VAL A 127 2.45 -5.32 -2.08
N ARG A 128 3.08 -6.48 -2.24
CA ARG A 128 2.52 -7.79 -1.89
C ARG A 128 3.24 -8.40 -0.69
N TYR A 129 2.46 -8.64 0.35
CA TYR A 129 2.85 -9.38 1.53
C TYR A 129 2.21 -10.76 1.54
N THR A 130 2.98 -11.73 2.00
CA THR A 130 2.60 -13.09 2.38
C THR A 130 3.15 -13.34 3.78
N ARG A 131 2.59 -14.31 4.49
CA ARG A 131 3.11 -14.70 5.81
C ARG A 131 4.60 -15.09 5.83
N THR A 132 5.21 -15.37 4.66
CA THR A 132 6.60 -15.83 4.53
C THR A 132 7.57 -14.81 3.96
N ASN A 133 7.13 -13.65 3.45
CA ASN A 133 8.00 -12.62 2.84
C ASN A 133 7.83 -11.22 3.49
N LEU A 134 7.59 -11.17 4.80
CA LEU A 134 7.33 -9.90 5.50
C LEU A 134 8.58 -9.00 5.62
N ASP A 135 9.80 -9.54 5.50
CA ASP A 135 11.05 -8.77 5.51
C ASP A 135 11.34 -8.09 4.17
N GLU A 136 11.04 -8.78 3.08
CA GLU A 136 11.23 -8.34 1.69
C GLU A 136 9.94 -8.61 0.90
N PRO A 137 8.91 -7.76 1.07
CA PRO A 137 7.66 -7.92 0.33
C PRO A 137 7.89 -7.67 -1.15
N ASP A 138 7.12 -8.31 -2.03
CA ASP A 138 7.26 -8.04 -3.46
C ASP A 138 6.74 -6.62 -3.76
N PHE A 139 7.50 -5.84 -4.52
CA PHE A 139 7.12 -4.49 -4.92
C PHE A 139 7.13 -4.36 -6.44
N GLU A 140 6.02 -3.87 -6.99
CA GLU A 140 5.84 -3.58 -8.39
C GLU A 140 5.45 -2.10 -8.54
N MET A 141 6.11 -1.37 -9.42
CA MET A 141 5.81 0.03 -9.72
C MET A 141 5.66 0.18 -11.23
N ALA A 142 4.66 0.96 -11.65
CA ALA A 142 4.46 1.28 -13.05
C ALA A 142 5.70 2.01 -13.62
N PRO A 143 6.07 1.74 -14.89
CA PRO A 143 7.16 2.45 -15.54
C PRO A 143 6.86 3.94 -15.64
N ASP A 144 7.91 4.76 -15.74
CA ASP A 144 7.76 6.19 -16.02
C ASP A 144 7.05 6.40 -17.36
N ASP A 145 5.97 7.20 -17.35
CA ASP A 145 5.27 7.62 -18.56
C ASP A 145 6.18 8.40 -19.54
N ASP A 146 7.36 8.85 -19.09
CA ASP A 146 8.42 9.43 -19.92
C ASP A 146 9.10 8.41 -20.85
N ALA A 147 8.82 7.11 -20.71
CA ALA A 147 9.25 6.05 -21.61
C ALA A 147 8.19 5.68 -22.67
N ARG A 148 7.32 6.62 -23.07
CA ARG A 148 6.63 6.51 -24.36
C ARG A 148 7.69 6.58 -25.46
N GLU A 149 8.20 5.42 -25.87
CA GLU A 149 9.00 5.27 -27.07
C GLU A 149 8.31 6.05 -28.19
N GLU A 150 8.93 7.14 -28.63
CA GLU A 150 8.54 7.81 -29.87
C GLU A 150 8.46 6.72 -30.95
N PRO A 151 7.37 6.64 -31.72
CA PRO A 151 7.31 5.67 -32.80
C PRO A 151 8.49 5.96 -33.72
N ARG A 152 9.41 5.00 -33.86
CA ARG A 152 10.45 5.05 -34.89
C ARG A 152 9.75 5.17 -36.23
N THR A 153 9.67 6.39 -36.74
CA THR A 153 9.35 6.64 -38.13
C THR A 153 10.58 6.24 -38.94
N ASP A 154 10.70 4.94 -39.20
CA ASP A 154 11.55 4.45 -40.27
C ASP A 154 10.90 4.90 -41.59
N PHE A 155 11.30 6.08 -42.06
CA PHE A 155 11.15 6.44 -43.46
C PHE A 155 12.15 5.59 -44.26
N ALA A 156 11.61 4.68 -45.07
CA ALA A 156 12.30 4.07 -46.21
C ALA A 156 11.46 4.29 -47.47
#